data_AF-A0A2E4IX04-F1
#
_entry.id   AF-A0A2E4IX04-F1
#
_cell.length_a   1.000
_cell.length_b   1.000
_cell.length_c   1.000
_cell.angle_alpha   90.00
_cell.angle_beta   90.00
_cell.angle_gamma   90.00
#
_symmetry.space_group_name_H-M   'P 1'
#
loop_
_entity.id
_entity.type
_entity.pdbx_description
1 polymer ?
#
loop_
_entity_poly.entity_id
_entity_poly.type
_entity_poly.pdbx_seq_one_letter_code
_entity_poly.pdbx_strand_id
1 'polypeptide(L)'
;MKIRILLVALLIGAAGSSPLFAWNYEGHRMVNQLALASLPEEFPAFVHQPENAERITFLAGEADRWRNNSDLPLKHYNGLDHYFDAEQLASAGLDADTVSDLRYSFVVKFAQGRLAHPENFPEIDAEKNSDNTKEWPGFLPWAITEYYGKLKSAFSYL
;
A
#
# COMPACT_ATOMS: atom_id res chain seq x y z
N MET A 1 -20.18 2.42 44.02
CA MET A 1 -19.93 1.32 43.06
C MET A 1 -19.86 1.81 41.61
N LYS A 2 -20.82 2.62 41.13
CA LYS A 2 -20.87 3.14 39.75
C LYS A 2 -19.65 3.95 39.31
N ILE A 3 -19.10 4.80 40.18
CA ILE A 3 -17.90 5.63 39.89
C ILE A 3 -16.63 4.77 39.70
N ARG A 4 -16.46 3.70 40.48
CA ARG A 4 -15.31 2.80 40.35
C ARG A 4 -15.37 1.99 39.04
N ILE A 5 -16.57 1.59 38.62
CA ILE A 5 -16.79 0.91 37.34
C ILE A 5 -16.50 1.86 36.15
N LEU A 6 -16.94 3.11 36.23
CA LEU A 6 -16.63 4.15 35.22
C LEU A 6 -15.12 4.44 35.11
N LEU A 7 -14.42 4.53 36.25
CA LEU A 7 -12.96 4.75 36.27
C LEU A 7 -12.19 3.55 35.70
N VAL A 8 -12.61 2.33 36.01
CA VAL A 8 -12.00 1.11 35.45
C VAL A 8 -12.26 1.02 33.95
N ALA A 9 -13.47 1.34 33.47
CA ALA A 9 -13.78 1.37 32.04
C ALA A 9 -12.95 2.43 31.28
N LEU A 10 -12.74 3.61 31.89
CA LEU A 10 -11.91 4.68 31.31
C LEU A 10 -10.43 4.30 31.24
N LEU A 11 -9.91 3.63 32.28
CA LEU A 11 -8.53 3.15 32.33
C LEU A 11 -8.27 2.01 31.31
N ILE A 12 -9.24 1.11 31.11
CA ILE A 12 -9.16 0.05 30.09
C ILE A 12 -9.25 0.64 28.68
N GLY A 13 -10.13 1.63 28.46
CA GLY A 13 -10.24 2.34 27.19
C GLY A 13 -8.97 3.11 26.81
N ALA A 14 -8.29 3.70 27.79
CA ALA A 14 -7.03 4.43 27.57
C ALA A 14 -5.80 3.50 27.40
N ALA A 15 -5.83 2.29 27.97
CA ALA A 15 -4.74 1.31 27.83
C ALA A 15 -4.84 0.47 26.54
N GLY A 16 -6.03 0.38 25.93
CA GLY A 16 -6.26 -0.37 24.70
C GLY A 16 -5.96 0.39 23.40
N SER A 17 -5.81 1.71 23.46
CA SER A 17 -5.45 2.55 22.30
C SER A 17 -3.94 2.66 22.17
N SER A 18 -3.26 1.52 21.99
CA SER A 18 -1.96 1.58 21.30
C SER A 18 -2.26 2.09 19.90
N PRO A 19 -1.73 3.26 19.48
CA PRO A 19 -1.83 3.65 18.08
C PRO A 19 -1.27 2.48 17.27
N LEU A 20 -2.15 1.84 16.50
CA LEU A 20 -1.74 0.88 15.48
C LEU A 20 -1.07 1.74 14.41
N PHE A 21 0.20 2.08 14.63
CA PHE A 21 1.08 2.71 13.66
C PHE A 21 1.36 1.67 12.58
N ALA A 22 0.35 1.36 11.78
CA ALA A 22 0.47 0.34 10.76
C ALA A 22 1.48 0.83 9.72
N TRP A 23 2.64 0.16 9.75
CA TRP A 23 3.70 0.23 8.75
C TRP A 23 4.24 1.62 8.42
N ASN A 24 4.29 2.55 9.38
CA ASN A 24 5.03 3.81 9.19
C ASN A 24 6.51 3.55 8.80
N TYR A 25 7.33 4.59 8.67
CA TYR A 25 8.74 4.44 8.28
C TYR A 25 9.47 3.29 9.00
N GLU A 26 9.28 3.13 10.31
CA GLU A 26 9.90 2.06 11.09
C GLU A 26 9.38 0.66 10.71
N GLY A 27 8.08 0.52 10.44
CA GLY A 27 7.50 -0.72 9.94
C GLY A 27 8.04 -1.10 8.57
N HIS A 28 8.10 -0.16 7.62
CA HIS A 28 8.71 -0.38 6.32
C HIS A 28 10.19 -0.77 6.45
N ARG A 29 10.94 -0.06 7.31
CA ARG A 29 12.36 -0.33 7.57
C ARG A 29 12.56 -1.74 8.12
N MET A 30 11.73 -2.16 9.08
CA MET A 30 11.77 -3.50 9.68
C MET A 30 11.49 -4.60 8.65
N VAL A 31 10.54 -4.41 7.72
CA VAL A 31 10.30 -5.36 6.62
C VAL A 31 11.53 -5.50 5.73
N ASN A 32 12.20 -4.40 5.36
CA ASN A 32 13.42 -4.46 4.57
C ASN A 32 14.57 -5.14 5.31
N GLN A 33 14.70 -4.93 6.63
CA GLN A 33 15.68 -5.64 7.45
C GLN A 33 15.42 -7.15 7.45
N LEU A 34 14.17 -7.56 7.62
CA LEU A 34 13.79 -8.97 7.59
C LEU A 34 14.05 -9.58 6.21
N ALA A 35 13.73 -8.86 5.14
CA ALA A 35 14.01 -9.30 3.77
C ALA A 35 15.51 -9.49 3.53
N LEU A 36 16.36 -8.57 4.00
CA LEU A 36 17.82 -8.72 3.92
C LEU A 36 18.33 -9.93 4.71
N ALA A 37 17.78 -10.16 5.91
CA ALA A 37 18.16 -11.28 6.76
C ALA A 37 17.69 -12.65 6.22
N SER A 38 16.67 -12.67 5.35
CA SER A 38 16.13 -13.89 4.74
C SER A 38 16.70 -14.20 3.36
N LEU A 39 17.57 -13.34 2.82
CA LEU A 39 18.27 -13.64 1.57
C LEU A 39 19.10 -14.91 1.71
N PRO A 40 19.16 -15.75 0.66
CA PRO A 40 19.92 -16.98 0.71
C PRO A 40 21.43 -16.69 0.69
N GLU A 41 22.25 -17.63 1.17
CA GLU A 41 23.71 -17.45 1.26
C GLU A 41 24.37 -17.20 -0.10
N GLU A 42 23.80 -17.74 -1.17
CA GLU A 42 24.25 -17.54 -2.55
C GLU A 42 23.87 -16.17 -3.16
N PHE A 43 23.10 -15.33 -2.44
CA PHE A 43 22.76 -13.99 -2.93
C PHE A 43 24.03 -13.12 -3.04
N PRO A 44 24.13 -12.19 -4.00
CA PRO A 44 25.33 -11.39 -4.18
C PRO A 44 25.81 -10.71 -2.89
N ALA A 45 27.01 -11.10 -2.42
CA ALA A 45 27.55 -10.71 -1.11
C ALA A 45 27.68 -9.19 -0.89
N PHE A 46 27.71 -8.40 -1.97
CA PHE A 46 27.75 -6.94 -1.86
C PHE A 46 26.50 -6.37 -1.17
N VAL A 47 25.35 -7.05 -1.28
CA VAL A 47 24.06 -6.59 -0.71
C VAL A 47 24.12 -6.55 0.82
N HIS A 48 24.91 -7.43 1.43
CA HIS A 48 25.10 -7.51 2.87
C HIS A 48 26.20 -6.57 3.40
N GLN A 49 26.90 -5.83 2.53
CA GLN A 49 27.86 -4.84 3.01
C GLN A 49 27.13 -3.77 3.85
N PRO A 50 27.67 -3.33 5.00
CA PRO A 50 26.97 -2.45 5.93
C PRO A 50 26.35 -1.22 5.28
N GLU A 51 27.07 -0.58 4.36
CA GLU A 51 26.62 0.62 3.65
C GLU A 51 25.43 0.33 2.71
N ASN A 52 25.44 -0.82 2.04
CA ASN A 52 24.38 -1.23 1.12
C ASN A 52 23.13 -1.69 1.88
N ALA A 53 23.31 -2.48 2.94
CA ALA A 53 22.22 -2.91 3.81
C ALA A 53 21.54 -1.70 4.47
N GLU A 54 22.31 -0.72 4.96
CA GLU A 54 21.74 0.52 5.47
C GLU A 54 21.01 1.30 4.39
N ARG A 55 21.58 1.42 3.18
CA ARG A 55 20.92 2.13 2.08
C ARG A 55 19.56 1.51 1.72
N ILE A 56 19.47 0.17 1.68
CA ILE A 56 18.24 -0.56 1.39
C ILE A 56 17.18 -0.31 2.46
N THR A 57 17.57 -0.33 3.74
CA THR A 57 16.63 -0.10 4.85
C THR A 57 16.21 1.36 4.96
N PHE A 58 17.11 2.31 4.73
CA PHE A 58 16.80 3.75 4.67
C PHE A 58 15.81 4.12 3.54
N LEU A 59 15.92 3.44 2.40
CA LEU A 59 15.03 3.64 1.25
C LEU A 59 13.67 2.92 1.40
N ALA A 60 13.41 2.24 2.52
CA ALA A 60 12.13 1.55 2.74
C ALA A 60 10.92 2.49 2.72
N GLY A 61 11.09 3.74 3.18
CA GLY A 61 10.03 4.77 3.15
C GLY A 61 9.98 5.60 1.88
N GLU A 62 10.73 5.24 0.84
CA GLU A 62 10.85 6.09 -0.36
C GLU A 62 9.53 6.26 -1.12
N ALA A 63 8.72 5.19 -1.23
CA ALA A 63 7.39 5.27 -1.83
C ALA A 63 6.45 6.21 -1.04
N ASP A 64 6.52 6.18 0.28
CA ASP A 64 5.79 7.12 1.14
C ASP A 64 6.27 8.58 0.96
N ARG A 65 7.56 8.79 0.68
CA ARG A 65 8.08 10.14 0.35
C ARG A 65 7.52 10.62 -0.99
N TRP A 66 7.42 9.75 -1.99
CA TRP A 66 6.86 10.09 -3.30
C TRP A 66 5.38 10.47 -3.23
N ARG A 67 4.54 9.70 -2.52
CA ARG A 67 3.10 10.04 -2.42
C ARG A 67 2.82 11.32 -1.63
N ASN A 68 3.74 11.71 -0.75
CA ASN A 68 3.63 12.95 0.04
C ASN A 68 4.16 14.19 -0.73
N ASN A 69 4.71 14.02 -1.93
CA ASN A 69 5.07 15.12 -2.82
C ASN A 69 3.81 15.87 -3.29
N SER A 70 3.88 17.18 -3.51
CA SER A 70 2.79 18.00 -4.06
C SER A 70 2.52 17.80 -5.56
N ASP A 71 3.43 17.15 -6.29
CA ASP A 71 3.33 16.98 -7.74
C ASP A 71 2.22 16.00 -8.14
N LEU A 72 1.21 16.51 -8.87
CA LEU A 72 -0.02 15.76 -9.18
C LEU A 72 0.21 14.48 -9.98
N PRO A 73 1.05 14.44 -11.04
CA PRO A 73 1.30 13.21 -11.79
C PRO A 73 1.94 12.13 -10.90
N LEU A 74 2.85 12.51 -10.01
CA LEU A 74 3.47 11.56 -9.09
C LEU A 74 2.46 11.05 -8.04
N LYS A 75 1.63 11.93 -7.49
CA LYS A 75 0.53 11.52 -6.59
C LYS A 75 -0.44 10.56 -7.27
N HIS A 76 -0.88 10.91 -8.48
CA HIS A 76 -1.82 10.12 -9.27
C HIS A 76 -1.28 8.71 -9.53
N TYR A 77 -0.01 8.62 -9.94
CA TYR A 77 0.64 7.34 -10.20
C TYR A 77 0.91 6.53 -8.92
N ASN A 78 1.59 7.13 -7.94
CA ASN A 78 2.18 6.39 -6.82
C ASN A 78 1.25 6.23 -5.62
N GLY A 79 0.33 7.18 -5.39
CA GLY A 79 -0.60 7.12 -4.25
C GLY A 79 -1.49 5.89 -4.32
N LEU A 80 -1.93 5.52 -5.52
CA LEU A 80 -2.80 4.36 -5.77
C LEU A 80 -2.09 3.03 -5.49
N ASP A 81 -0.77 2.97 -5.55
CA ASP A 81 -0.01 1.74 -5.32
C ASP A 81 0.15 1.38 -3.82
N HIS A 82 -0.39 2.19 -2.89
CA HIS A 82 -0.24 1.98 -1.44
C HIS A 82 -1.41 1.27 -0.76
N TYR A 83 -2.52 1.07 -1.46
CA TYR A 83 -3.71 0.46 -0.89
C TYR A 83 -4.49 -0.34 -1.92
N PHE A 84 -5.48 -1.10 -1.44
CA PHE A 84 -6.48 -1.74 -2.26
C PHE A 84 -7.78 -1.90 -1.49
N ASP A 85 -8.77 -1.10 -1.86
CA ASP A 85 -10.13 -1.10 -1.32
C ASP A 85 -10.91 -2.25 -1.97
N ALA A 86 -10.64 -3.47 -1.52
CA ALA A 86 -11.17 -4.71 -2.12
C ALA A 86 -12.71 -4.75 -2.15
N GLU A 87 -13.38 -4.08 -1.23
CA GLU A 87 -14.84 -3.94 -1.21
C GLU A 87 -15.40 -3.25 -2.45
N GLN A 88 -14.61 -2.38 -3.10
CA GLN A 88 -15.04 -1.68 -4.30
C GLN A 88 -15.09 -2.60 -5.53
N LEU A 89 -14.49 -3.79 -5.48
CA LEU A 89 -14.65 -4.79 -6.54
C LEU A 89 -16.13 -5.17 -6.70
N ALA A 90 -16.79 -5.51 -5.59
CA ALA A 90 -18.20 -5.85 -5.60
C ALA A 90 -19.07 -4.66 -6.01
N SER A 91 -18.73 -3.43 -5.56
CA SER A 91 -19.40 -2.20 -6.01
C SER A 91 -19.32 -2.01 -7.53
N ALA A 92 -18.19 -2.40 -8.15
CA ALA A 92 -17.99 -2.38 -9.60
C ALA A 92 -18.56 -3.61 -10.32
N GLY A 93 -19.23 -4.53 -9.64
CA GLY A 93 -19.74 -5.77 -10.23
C GLY A 93 -18.65 -6.78 -10.61
N LEU A 94 -17.48 -6.71 -9.96
CA LEU A 94 -16.36 -7.64 -10.17
C LEU A 94 -16.28 -8.66 -9.04
N ASP A 95 -15.82 -9.86 -9.38
CA ASP A 95 -15.52 -10.94 -8.43
C ASP A 95 -14.00 -11.04 -8.21
N ALA A 96 -13.58 -10.96 -6.95
CA ALA A 96 -12.18 -11.01 -6.52
C ALA A 96 -11.45 -12.28 -6.97
N ASP A 97 -12.17 -13.40 -7.16
CA ASP A 97 -11.57 -14.65 -7.60
C ASP A 97 -11.28 -14.67 -9.11
N THR A 98 -11.82 -13.72 -9.87
CA THR A 98 -11.74 -13.68 -11.34
C THR A 98 -11.14 -12.41 -11.92
N VAL A 99 -10.84 -11.41 -11.08
CA VAL A 99 -10.14 -10.21 -11.55
C VAL A 99 -8.78 -10.56 -12.14
N SER A 100 -8.43 -9.85 -13.20
CA SER A 100 -7.16 -10.05 -13.89
C SER A 100 -5.97 -9.64 -13.02
N ASP A 101 -4.94 -10.48 -12.99
CA ASP A 101 -3.61 -10.18 -12.43
C ASP A 101 -2.83 -9.14 -13.26
N LEU A 102 -3.22 -8.90 -14.51
CA LEU A 102 -2.70 -7.80 -15.32
C LEU A 102 -3.36 -6.45 -14.98
N ARG A 103 -2.58 -5.48 -14.49
CA ARG A 103 -3.05 -4.16 -14.01
C ARG A 103 -3.98 -3.46 -14.99
N TYR A 104 -3.58 -3.31 -16.25
CA TYR A 104 -4.39 -2.55 -17.21
C TYR A 104 -5.67 -3.28 -17.64
N SER A 105 -5.64 -4.62 -17.69
CA SER A 105 -6.85 -5.41 -17.92
C SER A 105 -7.86 -5.23 -16.77
N PHE A 106 -7.36 -5.20 -15.52
CA PHE A 106 -8.16 -4.88 -14.34
C PHE A 106 -8.72 -3.45 -14.40
N VAL A 107 -7.88 -2.44 -14.67
CA VAL A 107 -8.27 -1.02 -14.73
C VAL A 107 -9.44 -0.80 -15.70
N VAL A 108 -9.37 -1.40 -16.90
CA VAL A 108 -10.44 -1.28 -17.89
C VAL A 108 -11.75 -1.87 -17.36
N LYS A 109 -11.70 -3.05 -16.72
CA LYS A 109 -12.89 -3.70 -16.16
C LYS A 109 -13.48 -2.96 -14.97
N PHE A 110 -12.64 -2.47 -14.06
CA PHE A 110 -13.08 -1.67 -12.94
C PHE A 110 -13.74 -0.38 -13.39
N ALA A 111 -13.14 0.35 -14.34
CA ALA A 111 -13.72 1.57 -14.88
C ALA A 111 -15.08 1.33 -15.56
N GLN A 112 -15.21 0.23 -16.32
CA GLN A 112 -16.49 -0.18 -16.91
C GLN A 112 -17.55 -0.45 -15.84
N GLY A 113 -17.19 -1.21 -14.81
CA GLY A 113 -18.07 -1.53 -13.70
C GLY A 113 -18.52 -0.30 -12.91
N ARG A 114 -17.59 0.60 -12.61
CA ARG A 114 -17.87 1.86 -11.92
C ARG A 114 -18.85 2.74 -12.71
N LEU A 115 -18.66 2.84 -14.03
CA LEU A 115 -19.57 3.58 -14.91
C LEU A 115 -20.96 2.94 -15.03
N ALA A 116 -21.04 1.61 -14.93
CA ALA A 116 -22.30 0.87 -14.99
C ALA A 116 -23.09 0.92 -13.67
N HIS A 117 -22.41 1.14 -12.55
CA HIS A 117 -22.98 1.13 -11.20
C HIS A 117 -22.62 2.39 -10.39
N PRO A 118 -22.82 3.61 -10.92
CA PRO A 118 -22.42 4.84 -10.23
C PRO A 118 -23.07 5.01 -8.86
N GLU A 119 -24.26 4.43 -8.64
CA GLU A 119 -25.00 4.43 -7.38
C GLU A 119 -24.30 3.67 -6.24
N ASN A 120 -23.36 2.78 -6.56
CA ASN A 120 -22.62 1.98 -5.57
C ASN A 120 -21.38 2.70 -5.02
N PHE A 121 -21.08 3.90 -5.52
CA PHE A 121 -19.88 4.66 -5.16
C PHE A 121 -20.25 5.98 -4.49
N PRO A 122 -19.46 6.43 -3.50
CA PRO A 122 -19.64 7.74 -2.92
C PRO A 122 -19.40 8.83 -3.98
N GLU A 123 -20.11 9.94 -3.83
CA GLU A 123 -19.86 11.15 -4.61
C GLU A 123 -18.43 11.64 -4.34
N ILE A 124 -17.71 11.98 -5.41
CA ILE A 124 -16.35 12.50 -5.31
C ILE A 124 -16.40 14.01 -5.11
N ASP A 125 -15.89 14.46 -3.98
CA ASP A 125 -15.64 15.88 -3.72
C ASP A 125 -14.47 16.36 -4.61
N ALA A 126 -14.81 17.12 -5.65
CA ALA A 126 -13.85 17.63 -6.62
C ALA A 126 -12.77 18.53 -5.97
N GLU A 127 -13.07 19.21 -4.87
CA GLU A 127 -12.09 20.04 -4.15
C GLU A 127 -11.03 19.19 -3.43
N LYS A 128 -11.37 17.93 -3.11
CA LYS A 128 -10.49 16.97 -2.43
C LYS A 128 -9.91 15.88 -3.36
N ASN A 129 -10.07 16.03 -4.67
CA ASN A 129 -9.64 15.04 -5.67
C ASN A 129 -8.87 15.66 -6.85
N SER A 130 -8.01 16.64 -6.59
CA SER A 130 -7.23 17.30 -7.66
C SER A 130 -6.24 16.38 -8.38
N ASP A 131 -5.90 15.23 -7.80
CA ASP A 131 -5.05 14.20 -8.39
C ASP A 131 -5.83 13.06 -9.07
N ASN A 132 -7.17 13.10 -9.10
CA ASN A 132 -8.04 12.08 -9.69
C ASN A 132 -7.70 10.64 -9.23
N THR A 133 -7.45 10.48 -7.94
CA THR A 133 -7.17 9.17 -7.32
C THR A 133 -8.41 8.51 -6.74
N LYS A 134 -9.45 9.28 -6.38
CA LYS A 134 -10.68 8.77 -5.73
C LYS A 134 -11.57 7.93 -6.64
N GLU A 135 -11.30 7.93 -7.94
CA GLU A 135 -11.96 7.12 -8.94
C GLU A 135 -11.56 5.64 -8.86
N TRP A 136 -10.42 5.34 -8.21
CA TRP A 136 -9.76 4.04 -8.28
C TRP A 136 -9.72 3.34 -6.91
N PRO A 137 -9.76 2.00 -6.88
CA PRO A 137 -9.75 1.23 -5.64
C PRO A 137 -8.32 1.06 -5.10
N GLY A 138 -7.31 1.64 -5.74
CA GLY A 138 -5.90 1.34 -5.48
C GLY A 138 -5.41 0.10 -6.24
N PHE A 139 -4.09 -0.10 -6.23
CA PHE A 139 -3.39 -1.09 -7.05
C PHE A 139 -2.29 -1.86 -6.29
N LEU A 140 -2.29 -1.82 -4.95
CA LEU A 140 -1.24 -2.44 -4.14
C LEU A 140 -0.89 -3.90 -4.54
N PRO A 141 -1.86 -4.82 -4.77
CA PRO A 141 -1.53 -6.19 -5.19
C PRO A 141 -0.73 -6.26 -6.49
N TRP A 142 -1.11 -5.47 -7.50
CA TRP A 142 -0.38 -5.39 -8.78
C TRP A 142 0.99 -4.78 -8.57
N ALA A 143 1.09 -3.68 -7.83
CA ALA A 143 2.34 -3.01 -7.54
C ALA A 143 3.35 -3.97 -6.88
N ILE A 144 2.93 -4.78 -5.90
CA ILE A 144 3.80 -5.78 -5.26
C ILE A 144 4.40 -6.74 -6.30
N THR A 145 3.57 -7.33 -7.16
CA THR A 145 4.04 -8.32 -8.15
C THR A 145 4.93 -7.68 -9.22
N GLU A 146 4.62 -6.47 -9.67
CA GLU A 146 5.39 -5.74 -10.66
C GLU A 146 6.75 -5.30 -10.12
N TYR A 147 6.81 -4.79 -8.89
CA TYR A 147 8.08 -4.44 -8.25
C TYR A 147 8.94 -5.66 -7.95
N TYR A 148 8.33 -6.79 -7.55
CA TYR A 148 9.03 -8.06 -7.48
C TYR A 148 9.64 -8.47 -8.84
N GLY A 149 8.85 -8.37 -9.92
CA GLY A 149 9.33 -8.65 -11.28
C GLY A 149 10.47 -7.73 -11.72
N LYS A 150 10.37 -6.42 -11.45
CA LYS A 150 11.43 -5.43 -11.71
C LYS A 150 12.70 -5.78 -10.95
N LEU A 151 12.59 -6.11 -9.66
CA LEU A 151 13.73 -6.50 -8.82
C LEU A 151 14.40 -7.76 -9.36
N LYS A 152 13.61 -8.82 -9.65
CA LYS A 152 14.13 -10.05 -10.24
C LYS A 152 14.87 -9.80 -11.55
N SER A 153 14.30 -8.97 -12.43
CA SER A 153 14.95 -8.58 -13.69
C SER A 153 16.22 -7.76 -13.48
N ALA A 154 16.28 -6.94 -12.42
CA ALA A 154 17.47 -6.17 -12.07
C ALA A 154 18.60 -7.04 -11.49
N PHE A 155 18.29 -8.21 -10.95
CA PHE A 155 19.30 -9.16 -10.46
C PHE A 155 19.64 -10.24 -11.50
N SER A 156 18.88 -10.41 -12.57
CA SER A 156 19.14 -11.47 -13.57
C SER A 156 20.34 -11.21 -14.49
N TYR A 157 20.92 -10.01 -14.46
CA TYR A 157 22.13 -9.66 -15.22
C TYR A 157 23.41 -9.72 -14.37
N LEU A 158 23.29 -10.01 -13.08
CA LEU A 158 24.39 -10.22 -12.14
C LEU A 158 24.74 -11.71 -12.08
#